data_AF-A0A9Q3X677-F1
#
_entry.id   AF-A0A9Q3X677-F1
#
_cell.length_a   1.000
_cell.length_b   1.000
_cell.length_c   1.000
_cell.angle_alpha   90.00
_cell.angle_beta   90.00
_cell.angle_gamma   90.00
#
_symmetry.space_group_name_H-M   'P 1'
#
loop_
_entity.id
_entity.type
_entity.pdbx_description
1 polymer ?
#
loop_
_entity_poly.entity_id
_entity_poly.type
_entity_poly.pdbx_seq_one_letter_code
_entity_poly.pdbx_strand_id
1 'polypeptide(L)'
;MHASIQQRIDGVAALHVRSRIATAEFYALIGKEQPVQQIRFQIICRGKAYHIVEIATRKVKGFRWTWKEAVNLAQVLEAHAQGINISRPG
;
A
#
# COMPACT_ATOMS: atom_id res chain seq x y z
N MET A 1 12.78 -21.59 -36.47
CA MET A 1 12.75 -20.46 -35.51
C MET A 1 14.01 -20.56 -34.66
N HIS A 2 14.90 -19.56 -34.67
CA HIS A 2 16.21 -19.65 -33.99
C HIS A 2 16.03 -19.47 -32.48
N ALA A 3 16.72 -20.28 -31.65
CA ALA A 3 16.53 -20.32 -30.20
C ALA A 3 16.71 -18.95 -29.51
N SER A 4 17.64 -18.12 -30.01
CA SER A 4 17.86 -16.76 -29.47
C SER A 4 16.70 -15.79 -29.75
N ILE A 5 15.92 -16.03 -30.80
CA ILE A 5 14.72 -15.24 -31.11
C ILE A 5 13.58 -15.64 -30.16
N GLN A 6 13.43 -16.94 -29.87
CA GLN A 6 12.42 -17.42 -28.92
C GLN A 6 12.65 -16.87 -27.51
N GLN A 7 13.89 -16.91 -27.01
CA GLN A 7 14.22 -16.35 -25.69
C GLN A 7 13.89 -14.86 -25.55
N ARG A 8 14.09 -14.08 -26.63
CA ARG A 8 13.75 -12.65 -26.64
C ARG A 8 12.24 -12.44 -26.57
N ILE A 9 11.47 -13.22 -27.33
CA ILE A 9 10.00 -13.17 -27.33
C ILE A 9 9.48 -13.53 -25.94
N ASP A 10 9.96 -14.61 -25.34
CA ASP A 10 9.54 -15.07 -24.02
C ASP A 10 9.89 -14.05 -22.92
N GLY A 11 11.09 -13.44 -23.01
CA GLY A 11 11.50 -12.38 -22.09
C GLY A 11 10.64 -11.13 -22.16
N VAL A 12 10.25 -10.71 -23.37
CA VAL A 12 9.36 -9.55 -23.58
C VAL A 12 7.95 -9.86 -23.09
N ALA A 13 7.43 -11.07 -23.35
CA ALA A 13 6.14 -11.50 -22.85
C ALA A 13 6.11 -11.49 -21.31
N ALA A 14 7.15 -12.01 -20.65
CA ALA A 14 7.26 -12.00 -19.19
C ALA A 14 7.32 -10.57 -18.62
N LEU A 15 8.00 -9.63 -19.29
CA LEU A 15 8.04 -8.23 -18.86
C LEU A 15 6.66 -7.56 -18.99
N HIS A 16 5.94 -7.84 -20.07
CA HIS A 16 4.58 -7.32 -20.28
C HIS A 16 3.57 -7.83 -19.26
N VAL A 17 3.69 -9.09 -18.85
CA VAL A 17 2.88 -9.65 -17.76
C VAL A 17 3.21 -8.90 -16.47
N ARG A 18 4.49 -8.79 -16.09
CA ARG A 18 4.91 -8.06 -14.88
C ARG A 18 4.44 -6.61 -14.82
N SER A 19 4.34 -5.92 -15.96
CA SER A 19 3.91 -4.51 -15.99
C SER A 19 2.40 -4.32 -15.81
N ARG A 20 1.59 -5.38 -15.95
CA ARG A 20 0.12 -5.31 -15.99
C ARG A 20 -0.57 -6.04 -14.85
N ILE A 21 0.04 -7.09 -14.30
CA ILE A 21 -0.55 -7.87 -13.21
C ILE A 21 -0.58 -7.07 -11.91
N ALA A 22 -1.57 -7.36 -11.07
CA ALA A 22 -1.61 -6.81 -9.73
C ALA A 22 -0.41 -7.32 -8.91
N THR A 23 0.09 -6.53 -7.96
CA THR A 23 1.22 -6.93 -7.10
C THR A 23 0.96 -8.27 -6.40
N ALA A 24 -0.27 -8.53 -5.95
CA ALA A 24 -0.65 -9.80 -5.33
C ALA A 24 -0.49 -10.99 -6.29
N GLU A 25 -0.89 -10.84 -7.55
CA GLU A 25 -0.74 -11.88 -8.59
C GLU A 25 0.73 -12.11 -8.94
N PHE A 26 1.57 -11.07 -8.93
CA PHE A 26 3.01 -11.21 -9.13
C PHE A 26 3.66 -12.06 -8.04
N TYR A 27 3.32 -11.80 -6.77
CA TYR A 27 3.83 -12.59 -5.65
C TYR A 27 3.39 -14.05 -5.74
N ALA A 28 2.13 -14.31 -6.12
CA ALA A 28 1.65 -15.67 -6.37
C ALA A 28 2.40 -16.37 -7.52
N LEU A 29 2.67 -15.67 -8.63
CA LEU A 29 3.42 -16.18 -9.79
C LEU A 29 4.86 -16.59 -9.45
N ILE A 30 5.51 -15.88 -8.53
CA ILE A 30 6.87 -16.20 -8.08
C ILE A 30 6.91 -17.13 -6.85
N GLY A 31 5.75 -17.64 -6.42
CA GLY A 31 5.64 -18.53 -5.26
C GLY A 31 6.04 -17.88 -3.93
N LYS A 32 5.91 -16.55 -3.82
CA LYS A 32 6.22 -15.81 -2.59
C LYS A 32 4.96 -15.26 -1.95
N GLU A 33 4.94 -15.22 -0.62
CA GLU A 33 3.90 -14.51 0.10
C GLU A 33 3.99 -13.00 -0.15
N GLN A 34 2.83 -12.36 -0.23
CA GLN A 34 2.76 -10.91 -0.37
C GLN A 34 3.29 -10.25 0.91
N PRO A 35 4.17 -9.23 0.80
CA PRO A 35 4.62 -8.50 1.97
C PRO A 35 3.41 -7.84 2.65
N VAL A 36 3.15 -8.25 3.89
CA VAL A 36 2.11 -7.64 4.72
C VAL A 36 2.59 -6.24 5.11
N GLN A 37 1.89 -5.21 4.63
CA GLN A 37 2.09 -3.86 5.15
C GLN A 37 1.60 -3.80 6.59
N GLN A 38 2.53 -3.87 7.54
CA GLN A 38 2.24 -3.79 8.98
C GLN A 38 1.73 -2.41 9.41
N ILE A 39 2.12 -1.35 8.68
CA ILE A 39 1.68 0.02 8.92
C ILE A 39 1.07 0.52 7.61
N ARG A 40 -0.16 1.01 7.66
CA ARG A 40 -0.92 1.47 6.49
C ARG A 40 -1.05 2.98 6.44
N PHE A 41 -0.99 3.67 7.58
CA PHE A 41 -1.14 5.12 7.70
C PHE A 41 0.10 5.76 8.32
N GLN A 42 0.60 6.80 7.65
CA GLN A 42 1.72 7.61 8.11
C GLN A 42 1.26 9.03 8.41
N ILE A 43 1.68 9.58 9.54
CA ILE A 43 1.46 10.99 9.88
C ILE A 43 2.64 11.80 9.34
N ILE A 44 2.36 12.78 8.49
CA ILE A 44 3.35 13.67 7.90
C ILE A 44 2.98 15.10 8.30
N CYS A 45 3.93 15.81 8.91
CA CYS A 45 3.79 17.25 9.14
C CYS A 45 3.97 17.99 7.82
N ARG A 46 2.94 18.72 7.39
CA ARG A 46 3.00 19.63 6.25
C ARG A 46 2.53 21.01 6.72
N GLY A 47 3.46 21.96 6.80
CA GLY A 47 3.19 23.29 7.34
C GLY A 47 2.75 23.22 8.80
N LYS A 48 1.55 23.72 9.10
CA LYS A 48 0.96 23.73 10.46
C LYS A 48 0.01 22.56 10.74
N ALA A 49 -0.18 21.65 9.77
CA ALA A 49 -1.11 20.53 9.90
C ALA A 49 -0.39 19.18 9.85
N TYR A 50 -0.99 18.20 10.52
CA TYR A 50 -0.60 16.80 10.49
C TYR A 50 -1.48 16.07 9.49
N HIS A 51 -0.91 15.62 8.39
CA HIS A 51 -1.59 14.89 7.33
C HIS A 51 -1.45 13.40 7.59
N ILE A 52 -2.56 12.66 7.56
CA ILE A 52 -2.55 11.21 7.65
C ILE A 52 -2.64 10.64 6.24
N VAL A 53 -1.56 10.00 5.82
CA VAL A 53 -1.34 9.50 4.46
C VAL A 53 -1.37 7.99 4.47
N GLU A 54 -2.19 7.40 3.60
CA GLU A 54 -2.16 5.96 3.36
C GLU A 54 -0.90 5.61 2.56
N ILE A 55 -0.06 4.71 3.06
CA ILE A 55 1.23 4.35 2.45
C ILE A 55 1.02 3.66 1.10
N ALA A 56 0.02 2.77 1.01
CA ALA A 56 -0.29 2.04 -0.21
C ALA A 56 -0.68 2.94 -1.38
N THR A 57 -1.51 3.96 -1.14
CA THR A 57 -2.06 4.82 -2.20
C THR A 57 -1.39 6.19 -2.27
N ARG A 58 -0.57 6.53 -1.27
CA ARG A 58 -0.01 7.88 -1.03
C ARG A 58 -1.08 8.97 -0.91
N LYS A 59 -2.35 8.62 -0.72
CA LYS A 59 -3.45 9.58 -0.59
C LYS A 59 -3.60 10.05 0.85
N VAL A 60 -3.89 11.34 1.01
CA VAL A 60 -4.25 11.92 2.31
C VAL A 60 -5.66 11.47 2.66
N LYS A 61 -5.84 10.80 3.79
CA LYS A 61 -7.13 10.35 4.31
C LYS A 61 -7.74 11.34 5.29
N GLY A 62 -6.92 12.21 5.86
CA GLY A 62 -7.36 13.29 6.72
C GLY A 62 -6.21 14.20 7.14
N PHE A 63 -6.56 15.32 7.75
CA PHE A 63 -5.61 16.21 8.39
C PHE A 63 -6.15 16.65 9.75
N ARG A 64 -5.23 16.91 10.68
CA ARG A 64 -5.52 17.46 12.01
C ARG A 64 -4.54 18.56 12.35
N TRP A 65 -4.95 19.47 13.21
CA TRP A 65 -4.13 20.62 13.63
C TRP A 65 -3.34 20.34 14.89
N THR A 66 -3.73 19.31 15.66
CA THR A 66 -3.01 18.86 16.84
C THR A 66 -2.42 17.47 16.63
N TRP A 67 -1.24 17.24 17.22
CA TRP A 67 -0.56 15.94 17.17
C TRP A 67 -1.42 14.82 17.77
N LYS A 68 -2.06 15.08 18.91
CA LYS A 68 -2.89 14.09 19.63
C LYS A 68 -4.06 13.61 18.78
N GLU A 69 -4.76 14.51 18.11
CA GLU A 69 -5.88 14.14 17.23
C GLU A 69 -5.41 13.42 15.97
N ALA A 70 -4.24 13.78 15.44
CA ALA A 70 -3.65 13.10 14.28
C ALA A 70 -3.32 11.64 14.60
N VAL A 71 -2.72 11.40 15.77
CA VAL A 71 -2.40 10.04 16.26
C VAL A 71 -3.67 9.24 16.50
N ASN A 72 -4.69 9.82 17.14
CA ASN A 72 -5.96 9.13 17.36
C ASN A 72 -6.65 8.76 16.03
N LEU A 73 -6.68 9.67 15.06
CA LEU A 73 -7.25 9.39 13.74
C LEU A 73 -6.46 8.29 13.01
N ALA A 74 -5.13 8.29 13.09
CA ALA A 74 -4.31 7.23 12.50
C ALA A 74 -4.60 5.87 13.15
N GLN A 75 -4.73 5.79 14.49
CA GLN A 75 -5.07 4.56 15.20
C GLN A 75 -6.46 4.03 14.83
N VAL A 76 -7.45 4.92 14.72
CA VAL A 76 -8.81 4.56 14.26
C VAL A 76 -8.77 3.98 12.84
N LEU A 77 -8.04 4.62 11.94
CA LEU A 77 -7.89 4.15 10.57
C LEU A 77 -7.16 2.79 10.51
N GLU A 78 -6.11 2.58 11.30
CA GLU A 78 -5.41 1.29 11.39
C GLU A 78 -6.34 0.19 11.92
N ALA A 79 -7.11 0.45 12.98
CA ALA A 79 -8.00 -0.57 13.54
C ALA A 79 -9.15 -0.94 12.58
N HIS A 80 -9.76 0.05 11.91
CA HIS A 80 -10.74 -0.23 10.85
C HIS A 80 -10.12 -1.05 9.72
N ALA A 81 -8.88 -0.74 9.34
CA ALA A 81 -8.16 -1.47 8.30
C ALA A 81 -7.77 -2.89 8.72
N GLN A 82 -7.61 -3.15 10.02
CA GLN A 82 -7.41 -4.47 10.62
C GLN A 82 -8.73 -5.23 10.88
N GLY A 83 -9.90 -4.63 10.60
CA GLY A 83 -11.21 -5.23 10.84
C GLY A 83 -11.68 -5.16 12.29
N ILE A 84 -11.00 -4.39 13.14
CA ILE A 84 -11.36 -4.16 14.54
C ILE A 84 -12.23 -2.90 14.58
N ASN A 85 -13.54 -3.07 14.80
CA ASN A 85 -14.45 -1.97 15.06
C ASN A 85 -14.16 -1.36 16.44
N ILE A 86 -13.28 -0.37 16.51
CA ILE A 86 -13.16 0.48 17.71
C ILE A 86 -14.19 1.59 17.65
N SER A 87 -15.30 1.39 18.36
CA SER A 87 -16.22 2.48 18.70
C SER A 87 -15.50 3.48 19.62
N ARG A 88 -15.40 4.73 19.16
CA ARG A 88 -14.87 5.86 19.93
C ARG A 88 -15.67 6.04 21.24
N PRO A 89 -15.04 6.14 22.42
CA PRO A 89 -15.70 6.73 23.58
C PRO A 89 -15.85 8.23 23.35
N GLY A 90 -17.07 8.73 23.58
CA GLY A 90 -17.49 10.13 23.38
C GLY A 90 -16.66 11.14 24.15
#